data_AF-A0A1Z4VR07-F1
#
_entry.id   AF-A0A1Z4VR07-F1
#
_cell.length_a   1.000
_cell.length_b   1.000
_cell.length_c   1.000
_cell.angle_alpha   90.00
_cell.angle_beta   90.00
_cell.angle_gamma   90.00
#
_symmetry.space_group_name_H-M   'P 1'
#
loop_
_entity.id
_entity.type
_entity.pdbx_description
1 polymer ?
#
loop_
_entity_poly.entity_id
_entity_poly.type
_entity_poly.pdbx_seq_one_letter_code
_entity_poly.pdbx_strand_id
1 'polypeptide(L)'
;MEEAAERMDLPTDAWPQITDVKEKYGGLRIYYQGCSLSDEAVFDQIIEAAEERIERTCVKCGAPGRVGPCGMWSYCGEHMPETEDERVL
;
A
#
# COMPACT_ATOMS: atom_id res chain seq x y z
N MET A 1 -5.54 9.55 -1.56
CA MET A 1 -5.07 9.95 -0.21
C MET A 1 -6.22 10.51 0.62
N GLU A 2 -7.18 11.23 0.04
CA GLU A 2 -8.41 11.71 0.71
C GLU A 2 -9.35 10.61 1.23
N GLU A 3 -9.51 9.47 0.53
CA GLU A 3 -10.50 8.44 0.91
C GLU A 3 -10.22 7.69 2.24
N ALA A 4 -8.97 7.61 2.69
CA ALA A 4 -8.65 6.93 3.95
C ALA A 4 -8.87 7.83 5.17
N ALA A 5 -8.69 9.15 5.00
CA ALA A 5 -8.86 10.15 6.06
C ALA A 5 -10.34 10.41 6.37
N GLU A 6 -11.21 10.40 5.36
CA GLU A 6 -12.65 10.68 5.53
C GLU A 6 -13.39 9.59 6.31
N ARG A 7 -12.81 8.38 6.39
CA ARG A 7 -13.40 7.23 7.08
C ARG A 7 -13.13 7.23 8.59
N MET A 8 -12.22 8.09 9.04
CA MET A 8 -11.72 8.17 10.39
C MET A 8 -11.92 9.60 10.88
N ASP A 9 -13.03 9.87 11.56
CA ASP A 9 -13.31 11.15 12.24
C ASP A 9 -12.34 11.32 13.43
N LEU A 10 -11.03 11.40 13.13
CA LEU A 10 -9.93 11.53 14.07
C LEU A 10 -9.26 12.89 13.85
N PRO A 11 -9.04 13.68 14.92
CA PRO A 11 -8.32 14.94 14.80
C PRO A 11 -6.90 14.69 14.29
N THR A 12 -6.37 15.59 13.46
CA THR A 12 -5.04 15.45 12.83
C THR A 12 -3.90 15.18 13.82
N ASP A 13 -4.00 15.70 15.04
CA ASP A 13 -3.01 15.48 16.12
C ASP A 13 -3.09 14.08 16.76
N ALA A 14 -4.13 13.30 16.45
CA ALA A 14 -4.27 11.89 16.82
C ALA A 14 -3.76 10.93 15.74
N TRP A 15 -3.29 11.44 14.60
CA TRP A 15 -2.71 10.61 13.56
C TRP A 15 -1.31 10.14 14.00
N PRO A 16 -1.01 8.84 13.85
CA PRO A 16 0.31 8.33 14.15
C PRO A 16 1.28 8.90 13.11
N GLN A 17 2.46 9.24 13.59
CA GLN A 17 3.54 9.69 12.75
C GLN A 17 4.14 8.47 12.02
N ILE A 18 4.04 8.44 10.69
CA ILE A 18 4.75 7.46 9.88
C ILE A 18 6.25 7.71 10.02
N THR A 19 6.99 6.69 10.44
CA THR A 19 8.44 6.75 10.64
C THR A 19 9.20 6.19 9.45
N ASP A 20 8.64 5.18 8.78
CA ASP A 20 9.29 4.50 7.67
C ASP A 20 8.28 3.80 6.76
N VAL A 21 8.61 3.71 5.48
CA VAL A 21 7.83 3.01 4.47
C VAL A 21 8.81 2.19 3.63
N LYS A 22 8.67 0.86 3.68
CA LYS A 22 9.60 -0.06 2.99
C LYS A 22 8.83 -1.05 2.15
N GLU A 23 9.40 -1.42 1.01
CA GLU A 23 9.05 -2.68 0.35
C GLU A 23 9.98 -3.77 0.90
N LYS A 24 9.41 -4.90 1.33
CA LYS A 24 10.16 -6.08 1.72
C LYS A 24 9.46 -7.33 1.22
N TYR A 25 10.18 -8.19 0.50
CA TYR A 25 9.67 -9.45 -0.06
C TYR A 25 8.42 -9.28 -0.94
N GLY A 26 8.33 -8.19 -1.70
CA GLY A 26 7.18 -7.91 -2.58
C GLY A 26 5.96 -7.32 -1.87
N GLY A 27 6.02 -7.10 -0.55
CA GLY A 27 4.96 -6.42 0.21
C GLY A 27 5.37 -5.03 0.70
N LEU A 28 4.40 -4.12 0.78
CA LEU A 28 4.54 -2.84 1.46
C LEU A 28 4.60 -3.08 2.97
N ARG A 29 5.41 -2.32 3.69
CA ARG A 29 5.46 -2.28 5.16
C ARG A 29 5.53 -0.85 5.65
N ILE A 30 4.54 -0.45 6.42
CA ILE A 30 4.44 0.89 7.01
C ILE A 30 4.76 0.80 8.50
N TYR A 31 5.74 1.59 8.94
CA TYR A 31 6.09 1.74 10.35
C TYR A 31 5.59 3.08 10.86
N TYR A 32 5.01 3.10 12.05
CA TYR A 32 4.42 4.29 12.65
C TYR A 32 4.71 4.39 14.15
N GLN A 33 4.61 5.61 14.70
CA GLN A 33 4.77 5.91 16.13
C GLN A 33 3.72 6.91 16.61
N GLY A 34 3.43 6.92 17.91
CA GLY A 34 2.57 7.95 18.52
C GLY A 34 1.07 7.72 18.35
N CYS A 35 0.62 6.46 18.38
CA CYS A 35 -0.79 6.09 18.40
C CYS A 35 -1.30 5.94 19.84
N SER A 36 -2.54 6.36 20.12
CA SER A 36 -3.20 5.95 21.37
C SER A 36 -3.56 4.46 21.28
N LEU A 37 -3.45 3.70 22.38
CA LEU A 37 -3.67 2.23 22.38
C LEU A 37 -5.08 1.82 21.90
N SER A 38 -6.08 2.71 21.99
CA SER A 38 -7.43 2.45 21.45
C SER A 38 -7.50 2.53 19.93
N ASP A 39 -6.53 3.18 19.29
CA ASP A 39 -6.52 3.44 17.85
C ASP A 39 -5.59 2.48 17.07
N GLU A 40 -4.70 1.75 17.78
CA GLU A 40 -3.69 0.86 17.16
C GLU A 40 -4.34 -0.20 16.26
N ALA A 41 -5.39 -0.87 16.75
CA ALA A 41 -6.15 -1.85 15.98
C ALA A 41 -6.88 -1.27 14.76
N VAL A 42 -7.15 0.04 14.75
CA VAL A 42 -7.77 0.69 13.59
C VAL A 42 -6.71 1.06 12.56
N PHE A 43 -5.55 1.54 13.00
CA PHE A 43 -4.42 1.79 12.12
C PHE A 43 -3.90 0.51 11.46
N ASP A 44 -3.86 -0.60 12.18
CA ASP A 44 -3.49 -1.90 11.61
C ASP A 44 -4.43 -2.30 10.47
N GLN A 45 -5.75 -2.09 10.62
CA GLN A 45 -6.73 -2.35 9.55
C GLN A 45 -6.54 -1.44 8.33
N ILE A 46 -6.13 -0.18 8.54
CA ILE A 46 -5.83 0.73 7.43
C ILE A 46 -4.57 0.28 6.68
N ILE A 47 -3.54 -0.13 7.42
CA ILE A 47 -2.29 -0.62 6.84
C ILE A 47 -2.57 -1.89 6.05
N GLU A 48 -3.31 -2.84 6.62
CA GLU A 48 -3.74 -4.06 5.92
C GLU A 48 -4.52 -3.73 4.63
N ALA A 49 -5.45 -2.78 4.69
CA ALA A 49 -6.19 -2.34 3.51
C ALA A 49 -5.29 -1.67 2.46
N ALA A 50 -4.27 -0.93 2.89
CA ALA A 50 -3.30 -0.31 1.99
C ALA A 50 -2.37 -1.35 1.35
N GLU A 51 -1.94 -2.34 2.12
CA GLU A 51 -1.15 -3.48 1.65
C GLU A 51 -1.95 -4.30 0.62
N GLU A 52 -3.21 -4.67 0.91
CA GLU A 52 -4.07 -5.39 -0.07
C GLU A 52 -4.29 -4.56 -1.35
N ARG A 53 -4.47 -3.24 -1.20
CA ARG A 53 -4.66 -2.35 -2.34
C ARG A 53 -3.44 -2.33 -3.25
N ILE A 54 -2.22 -2.33 -2.71
CA ILE A 54 -1.00 -2.28 -3.52
C ILE A 54 -0.80 -3.57 -4.32
N GLU A 55 -1.19 -4.73 -3.76
CA GLU A 55 -1.14 -6.02 -4.45
C GLU A 55 -2.01 -6.06 -5.71
N ARG A 56 -3.03 -5.19 -5.80
CA ARG A 56 -3.92 -5.07 -6.97
C ARG A 56 -3.72 -3.76 -7.73
N THR A 57 -2.63 -3.06 -7.49
CA THR A 57 -2.31 -1.77 -8.12
C THR A 57 -1.14 -1.93 -9.07
N CYS A 58 -1.21 -1.30 -10.24
CA CYS A 58 -0.13 -1.28 -11.21
C CYS A 58 1.09 -0.56 -10.63
N VAL A 59 2.21 -1.25 -10.52
CA VAL A 59 3.46 -0.68 -9.97
C VAL A 59 4.04 0.47 -10.80
N LYS A 60 3.67 0.58 -12.08
CA LYS A 60 4.13 1.65 -12.99
C LYS A 60 3.29 2.92 -12.90
N CYS A 61 1.96 2.80 -12.83
CA CYS A 61 1.06 3.95 -12.99
C CYS A 61 -0.01 4.11 -11.92
N GLY A 62 -0.15 3.18 -10.99
CA GLY A 62 -1.16 3.25 -9.92
C GLY A 62 -2.59 2.88 -10.34
N ALA A 63 -2.82 2.52 -11.61
CA ALA A 63 -4.12 2.02 -12.07
C ALA A 63 -4.44 0.63 -11.49
N PRO A 64 -5.71 0.18 -11.46
CA PRO A 64 -6.03 -1.20 -11.11
C PRO A 64 -5.25 -2.19 -11.98
N GLY A 65 -4.59 -3.15 -11.33
CA GLY A 65 -3.73 -4.13 -11.95
C GLY A 65 -4.10 -5.56 -11.61
N ARG A 66 -3.52 -6.50 -12.35
CA ARG A 66 -3.56 -7.93 -12.06
C ARG A 66 -2.15 -8.45 -11.83
N VAL A 67 -2.05 -9.51 -11.05
CA VAL A 67 -0.79 -10.17 -10.73
C VAL A 67 -0.05 -10.55 -12.02
N GLY A 68 1.18 -10.07 -12.14
CA GLY A 68 2.07 -10.30 -13.26
C GLY A 68 2.66 -11.72 -13.29
N PRO A 69 3.48 -12.03 -14.30
CA PRO A 69 3.94 -13.40 -14.58
C PRO A 69 4.69 -14.07 -13.42
N CYS A 70 5.42 -13.30 -12.61
CA CYS A 70 6.22 -13.80 -11.49
C CYS A 70 5.47 -13.86 -10.15
N GLY A 71 4.20 -13.46 -10.10
CA GLY A 71 3.41 -13.49 -8.87
C GLY A 71 3.69 -12.35 -7.87
N MET A 72 4.68 -11.49 -8.13
CA MET A 72 5.19 -10.53 -7.13
C MET A 72 4.69 -9.09 -7.29
N TRP A 73 4.37 -8.65 -8.52
CA TRP A 73 3.85 -7.30 -8.77
C TRP A 73 2.60 -7.34 -9.64
N SER A 74 1.75 -6.34 -9.48
CA SER A 74 0.58 -6.14 -10.32
C SER A 74 0.83 -5.10 -11.41
N TYR A 75 0.22 -5.33 -12.57
CA TYR A 75 0.32 -4.46 -13.75
C TYR A 75 -1.08 -4.23 -14.36
N CYS A 76 -1.30 -3.04 -14.91
CA CYS A 76 -2.47 -2.79 -15.76
C CYS A 76 -2.23 -3.37 -17.15
N GLY A 77 -3.28 -3.49 -17.97
CA GLY A 77 -3.16 -4.09 -19.31
C GLY A 77 -2.13 -3.41 -20.22
N GLU A 78 -1.89 -2.10 -20.05
CA GLU A 78 -0.90 -1.34 -20.83
C GLU A 78 0.55 -1.56 -20.37
N HIS A 79 0.75 -1.87 -19.09
CA HIS A 79 2.08 -2.05 -18.50
C HIS A 79 2.40 -3.52 -18.22
N MET A 80 1.57 -4.45 -18.70
CA MET A 80 1.78 -5.88 -18.49
C MET A 80 3.08 -6.28 -19.20
N PRO A 81 4.11 -6.74 -18.47
CA PRO A 81 5.36 -7.12 -19.10
C PRO A 81 5.15 -8.40 -19.92
N GLU A 82 5.67 -8.42 -21.14
CA GLU A 82 5.63 -9.60 -22.00
C GLU A 82 6.70 -10.63 -21.58
N THR A 83 7.80 -10.14 -20.98
CA THR A 83 8.94 -10.93 -20.51
C THR A 83 9.44 -10.50 -19.12
N GLU A 84 10.19 -11.36 -18.44
CA GLU A 84 10.76 -11.06 -17.11
C GLU A 84 11.80 -9.93 -17.11
N ASP A 85 12.31 -9.53 -18.27
CA ASP A 85 13.39 -8.52 -18.40
C ASP A 85 12.85 -7.07 -18.40
N GLU A 86 11.57 -6.89 -18.71
CA GLU A 86 10.92 -5.57 -18.85
C GLU A 86 10.39 -4.99 -17.53
N ARG A 87 10.83 -5.56 -16.40
CA ARG A 87 10.41 -5.15 -15.06
C ARG A 87 10.94 -3.76 -14.70
N VAL A 88 10.24 -3.11 -13.78
CA VAL A 88 10.71 -1.87 -13.15
C VAL A 88 11.83 -2.24 -12.18
N LEU A 89 13.04 -1.72 -12.40
CA LEU A 89 14.10 -1.61 -11.41
C LEU A 89 14.16 -0.17 -10.90
#